data_AF-A0AB38TLE6-F1
#
_entry.id   AF-A0AB38TLE6-F1
#
_cell.length_a   1.000
_cell.length_b   1.000
_cell.length_c   1.000
_cell.angle_alpha   90.00
_cell.angle_beta   90.00
_cell.angle_gamma   90.00
#
_symmetry.space_group_name_H-M   'P 1'
#
loop_
_entity.id
_entity.type
_entity.pdbx_description
1 polymer ?
#
loop_
_entity_poly.entity_id
_entity_poly.type
_entity_poly.pdbx_seq_one_letter_code
_entity_poly.pdbx_strand_id
1 'polypeptide(L)'
;MDECNDKQFLLNLDKLGPEGLAVVRENLRKLATQLARRLNGAYYRLKYASSPLARQWGGVELQFHVFEYELIADLNSLFYAAPYGFARTIAVKRLLHNAVEFNKHINESIIPEMIRILADKGIEFSTKDIQESRREWRSVLDELERWRPIRNKATAHFDSDVPHVVELLEGLDSQKVVDSAIHFWSFTLSVLAKFHDAAVAAKLADE
;
A
#
# COMPACT_ATOMS: atom_id res chain seq x y z
N MET A 1 16.16 -10.66 3.69
CA MET A 1 14.77 -10.39 3.27
C MET A 1 14.34 -11.53 2.36
N ASP A 2 13.82 -12.61 2.93
CA ASP A 2 13.52 -13.87 2.21
C ASP A 2 12.01 -14.23 2.25
N GLU A 3 11.13 -13.22 2.36
CA GLU A 3 9.68 -13.41 2.53
C GLU A 3 8.85 -13.02 1.27
N CYS A 4 9.41 -13.07 0.06
CA CYS A 4 8.72 -12.58 -1.14
C CYS A 4 8.20 -13.67 -2.10
N ASN A 5 7.98 -14.92 -1.64
CA ASN A 5 7.42 -15.99 -2.47
C ASN A 5 5.95 -16.37 -2.18
N ASP A 6 5.30 -15.80 -1.16
CA ASP A 6 3.89 -16.11 -0.82
C ASP A 6 2.83 -15.25 -1.55
N LYS A 7 3.25 -14.44 -2.53
CA LYS A 7 2.38 -13.44 -3.19
C LYS A 7 1.36 -14.00 -4.19
N GLN A 8 1.35 -15.31 -4.46
CA GLN A 8 0.43 -15.94 -5.44
C GLN A 8 -0.95 -16.34 -4.88
N PHE A 9 -1.22 -16.14 -3.59
CA PHE A 9 -2.38 -16.75 -2.93
C PHE A 9 -3.73 -16.03 -3.03
N LEU A 10 -3.81 -14.84 -3.64
CA LEU A 10 -5.04 -14.04 -3.66
C LEU A 10 -5.82 -14.13 -4.99
N LEU A 11 -5.78 -15.27 -5.65
CA LEU A 11 -6.46 -15.49 -6.93
C LEU A 11 -7.95 -15.87 -6.75
N ASN A 12 -8.81 -15.01 -7.28
CA ASN A 12 -10.23 -15.23 -7.60
C ASN A 12 -11.10 -15.68 -6.41
N LEU A 13 -11.56 -14.71 -5.63
CA LEU A 13 -12.42 -14.90 -4.45
C LEU A 13 -13.61 -15.84 -4.68
N ASP A 14 -14.24 -15.70 -5.84
CA ASP A 14 -15.46 -16.44 -6.19
C ASP A 14 -15.18 -17.92 -6.54
N LYS A 15 -13.90 -18.31 -6.66
CA LYS A 15 -13.46 -19.68 -6.94
C LYS A 15 -12.93 -20.40 -5.70
N LEU A 16 -12.77 -19.70 -4.57
CA LEU A 16 -12.30 -20.32 -3.35
C LEU A 16 -13.44 -21.09 -2.68
N GLY A 17 -13.27 -22.40 -2.53
CA GLY A 17 -14.11 -23.19 -1.64
C GLY A 17 -13.92 -22.80 -0.17
N PRO A 18 -14.75 -23.32 0.76
CA PRO A 18 -14.67 -22.99 2.19
C PRO A 18 -13.28 -23.19 2.80
N GLU A 19 -12.56 -24.24 2.39
CA GLU A 19 -11.20 -24.52 2.85
C GLU A 19 -10.20 -23.48 2.35
N GLY A 20 -10.26 -23.11 1.07
CA GLY A 20 -9.41 -22.06 0.50
C GLY A 20 -9.62 -20.71 1.18
N LEU A 21 -10.88 -20.35 1.44
CA LEU A 21 -11.24 -19.16 2.21
C LEU A 21 -10.69 -19.19 3.64
N ALA A 22 -10.73 -20.34 4.32
CA ALA A 22 -10.18 -20.49 5.66
C ALA A 22 -8.65 -20.28 5.68
N VAL A 23 -7.94 -20.85 4.70
CA VAL A 23 -6.48 -20.67 4.55
C VAL A 23 -6.14 -19.19 4.32
N VAL A 24 -6.84 -18.52 3.41
CA VAL A 24 -6.58 -17.11 3.11
C VAL A 24 -6.85 -16.22 4.34
N ARG A 25 -7.96 -16.44 5.06
CA ARG A 25 -8.27 -15.70 6.29
C ARG A 25 -7.18 -15.87 7.35
N GLU A 26 -6.71 -17.10 7.56
CA GLU A 26 -5.64 -17.35 8.53
C GLU A 26 -4.33 -16.67 8.13
N ASN A 27 -3.97 -16.68 6.84
CA ASN A 27 -2.79 -15.98 6.34
C ASN A 27 -2.91 -14.46 6.51
N LEU A 28 -4.05 -13.87 6.18
CA LEU A 28 -4.30 -12.44 6.37
C LEU A 28 -4.25 -12.05 7.86
N ARG A 29 -4.72 -12.91 8.77
CA ARG A 29 -4.65 -12.69 10.22
C ARG A 29 -3.21 -12.71 10.73
N LYS A 30 -2.40 -13.68 10.29
CA LYS A 30 -0.97 -13.75 10.62
C LYS A 30 -0.23 -12.52 10.11
N LEU A 31 -0.48 -12.15 8.86
CA LEU A 31 0.11 -10.98 8.23
C LEU A 31 -0.28 -9.69 8.96
N ALA A 32 -1.56 -9.51 9.31
CA ALA A 32 -2.02 -8.35 10.09
C ALA A 32 -1.28 -8.22 11.43
N THR A 33 -1.05 -9.35 12.11
CA THR A 33 -0.28 -9.38 13.37
C THR A 33 1.18 -8.96 13.15
N GLN A 34 1.81 -9.42 12.07
CA GLN A 34 3.18 -9.04 11.73
C GLN A 34 3.27 -7.55 11.38
N LEU A 35 2.36 -7.04 10.56
CA LEU A 35 2.34 -5.63 10.17
C LEU A 35 2.03 -4.72 11.36
N ALA A 36 1.15 -5.12 12.28
CA ALA A 36 0.93 -4.39 13.53
C ALA A 36 2.21 -4.27 14.36
N ARG A 37 3.03 -5.33 14.44
CA ARG A 37 4.34 -5.28 15.11
C ARG A 37 5.32 -4.35 14.39
N ARG A 38 5.39 -4.41 13.06
CA ARG A 38 6.24 -3.52 12.25
C ARG A 38 5.85 -2.05 12.42
N LEU A 39 4.55 -1.75 12.33
CA LEU A 39 3.98 -0.43 12.54
C LEU A 39 4.31 0.12 13.94
N ASN A 40 4.07 -0.66 15.00
CA ASN A 40 4.42 -0.25 16.36
C ASN A 40 5.93 -0.03 16.53
N GLY A 41 6.75 -0.90 15.93
CA GLY A 41 8.21 -0.75 15.95
C GLY A 41 8.66 0.56 15.27
N ALA A 42 8.14 0.86 14.09
CA ALA A 42 8.45 2.11 13.38
C ALA A 42 7.97 3.35 14.13
N TYR A 43 6.77 3.29 14.73
CA TYR A 43 6.27 4.34 15.61
C TYR A 43 7.24 4.62 16.77
N TYR A 44 7.71 3.57 17.45
CA TYR A 44 8.65 3.74 18.56
C TYR A 44 10.01 4.28 18.11
N ARG A 45 10.56 3.80 16.98
CA ARG A 45 11.80 4.36 16.41
C ARG A 45 11.66 5.84 16.11
N LEU A 46 10.55 6.27 15.49
CA LEU A 46 10.29 7.68 15.22
C LEU A 46 10.16 8.50 16.52
N LYS A 47 9.36 8.01 17.48
CA LYS A 47 9.06 8.71 18.73
C LYS A 47 10.31 8.95 19.58
N TYR A 48 11.22 7.98 19.60
CA TYR A 48 12.42 8.01 20.43
C TYR A 48 13.70 8.27 19.62
N ALA A 49 13.57 8.78 18.40
CA ALA A 49 14.71 9.14 17.55
C ALA A 49 15.60 10.20 18.24
N SER A 50 16.89 9.89 18.37
CA SER A 50 17.90 10.74 19.01
C SER A 50 18.42 11.86 18.10
N SER A 51 18.25 11.73 16.78
CA SER A 51 18.74 12.69 15.79
C SER A 51 17.63 13.14 14.83
N PRO A 52 17.76 14.35 14.22
CA PRO A 52 16.84 14.80 13.17
C PRO A 52 16.76 13.83 11.98
N LEU A 53 17.88 13.23 11.60
CA LEU A 53 17.94 12.23 10.53
C LEU A 53 17.13 10.98 10.89
N ALA A 54 17.37 10.40 12.07
CA ALA A 54 16.63 9.21 12.52
C ALA A 54 15.12 9.48 12.58
N ARG A 55 14.72 10.72 12.90
CA ARG A 55 13.32 11.15 12.85
C ARG A 55 12.77 11.21 11.42
N GLN A 56 13.52 11.77 10.47
CA GLN A 56 13.12 11.82 9.07
C GLN A 56 13.00 10.40 8.48
N TRP A 57 14.00 9.56 8.73
CA TRP A 57 14.01 8.15 8.34
C TRP A 57 12.82 7.37 8.92
N GLY A 58 12.65 7.42 10.24
CA GLY A 58 11.52 6.77 10.91
C GLY A 58 10.17 7.31 10.45
N GLY A 59 10.10 8.57 10.00
CA GLY A 59 8.91 9.16 9.40
C GLY A 59 8.55 8.53 8.06
N VAL A 60 9.55 8.27 7.20
CA VAL A 60 9.35 7.52 5.94
C VAL A 60 8.87 6.10 6.24
N GLU A 61 9.58 5.35 7.07
CA GLU A 61 9.20 3.96 7.42
C GLU A 61 7.77 3.87 7.98
N LEU A 62 7.43 4.79 8.89
CA LEU A 62 6.11 4.81 9.52
C LEU A 62 5.00 4.97 8.48
N GLN A 63 5.18 5.84 7.49
CA GLN A 63 4.18 6.08 6.45
C GLN A 63 3.93 4.83 5.59
N PHE A 64 4.99 4.09 5.23
CA PHE A 64 4.82 2.81 4.56
C PHE A 64 4.04 1.83 5.46
N HIS A 65 4.48 1.62 6.69
CA HIS A 65 3.83 0.65 7.58
C HIS A 65 2.39 1.00 7.95
N VAL A 66 2.03 2.28 8.00
CA VAL A 66 0.62 2.71 8.12
C VAL A 66 -0.17 2.22 6.93
N PHE A 67 0.29 2.51 5.71
CA PHE A 67 -0.36 2.05 4.48
C PHE A 67 -0.50 0.52 4.42
N GLU A 68 0.56 -0.23 4.73
CA GLU A 68 0.52 -1.69 4.74
C GLU A 68 -0.53 -2.23 5.72
N TYR A 69 -0.55 -1.67 6.93
CA TYR A 69 -1.49 -2.07 7.97
C TYR A 69 -2.95 -1.77 7.57
N GLU A 70 -3.22 -0.57 7.04
CA GLU A 70 -4.55 -0.18 6.58
C GLU A 70 -5.02 -1.06 5.42
N LEU A 71 -4.15 -1.33 4.44
CA LEU A 71 -4.46 -2.21 3.32
C LEU A 71 -4.85 -3.61 3.79
N ILE A 72 -4.08 -4.20 4.71
CA ILE A 72 -4.39 -5.53 5.26
C ILE A 72 -5.62 -5.52 6.16
N ALA A 73 -5.89 -4.44 6.88
CA ALA A 73 -7.13 -4.30 7.65
C ALA A 73 -8.36 -4.30 6.73
N ASP A 74 -8.28 -3.59 5.60
CA ASP A 74 -9.35 -3.53 4.61
C ASP A 74 -9.54 -4.87 3.89
N LEU A 75 -8.45 -5.55 3.52
CA LEU A 75 -8.53 -6.92 2.99
C LEU A 75 -9.16 -7.85 4.02
N ASN A 76 -8.71 -7.85 5.27
CA ASN A 76 -9.34 -8.67 6.32
C ASN A 76 -10.85 -8.39 6.43
N SER A 77 -11.27 -7.13 6.40
CA SER A 77 -12.70 -6.79 6.41
C SER A 77 -13.45 -7.43 5.24
N LEU A 78 -12.91 -7.35 4.03
CA LEU A 78 -13.49 -7.94 2.82
C LEU A 78 -13.61 -9.48 2.94
N PHE A 79 -12.56 -10.14 3.43
CA PHE A 79 -12.52 -11.62 3.50
C PHE A 79 -13.32 -12.20 4.67
N TYR A 80 -13.35 -11.52 5.82
CA TYR A 80 -14.10 -12.00 7.00
C TYR A 80 -15.59 -11.69 6.91
N ALA A 81 -15.96 -10.46 6.53
CA ALA A 81 -17.37 -10.08 6.39
C ALA A 81 -18.02 -10.70 5.15
N ALA A 82 -17.22 -11.04 4.12
CA ALA A 82 -17.66 -11.60 2.85
C ALA A 82 -18.89 -10.87 2.28
N PRO A 83 -18.82 -9.52 2.12
CA PRO A 83 -19.94 -8.75 1.63
C PRO A 83 -20.30 -9.18 0.20
N TYR A 84 -21.59 -9.07 -0.14
CA TYR A 84 -22.12 -9.43 -1.46
C TYR A 84 -22.88 -8.26 -2.09
N GLY A 85 -23.09 -8.33 -3.41
CA GLY A 85 -23.76 -7.28 -4.18
C GLY A 85 -23.07 -5.92 -4.03
N PHE A 86 -23.87 -4.85 -3.96
CA PHE A 86 -23.37 -3.48 -3.82
C PHE A 86 -22.55 -3.25 -2.53
N ALA A 87 -22.81 -4.01 -1.46
CA ALA A 87 -22.04 -3.91 -0.22
C ALA A 87 -20.56 -4.31 -0.44
N ARG A 88 -20.28 -5.24 -1.36
CA ARG A 88 -18.91 -5.61 -1.76
C ARG A 88 -18.20 -4.45 -2.44
N THR A 89 -18.89 -3.78 -3.36
CA THR A 89 -18.39 -2.58 -4.04
C THR A 89 -18.06 -1.47 -3.03
N ILE A 90 -18.94 -1.24 -2.05
CA ILE A 90 -18.70 -0.29 -0.96
C ILE A 90 -17.51 -0.68 -0.09
N ALA A 91 -17.31 -1.97 0.21
CA ALA A 91 -16.15 -2.43 0.96
C ALA A 91 -14.84 -2.21 0.16
N VAL A 92 -14.85 -2.52 -1.13
CA VAL A 92 -13.70 -2.37 -2.02
C VAL A 92 -13.34 -0.90 -2.29
N LYS A 93 -14.31 0.02 -2.20
CA LYS A 93 -14.07 1.47 -2.28
C LYS A 93 -12.97 1.94 -1.32
N ARG A 94 -12.89 1.38 -0.10
CA ARG A 94 -11.88 1.78 0.88
C ARG A 94 -10.46 1.37 0.46
N LEU A 95 -10.31 0.16 -0.10
CA LEU A 95 -9.05 -0.31 -0.70
C LEU A 95 -8.62 0.62 -1.85
N LEU A 96 -9.56 0.97 -2.73
CA LEU A 96 -9.30 1.90 -3.82
C LEU A 96 -8.84 3.26 -3.29
N HIS A 97 -9.53 3.80 -2.29
CA HIS A 97 -9.18 5.08 -1.68
C HIS A 97 -7.74 5.07 -1.14
N ASN A 98 -7.39 4.06 -0.34
CA ASN A 98 -6.07 3.95 0.26
C ASN A 98 -4.96 3.79 -0.80
N ALA A 99 -5.18 2.96 -1.82
CA ALA A 99 -4.19 2.76 -2.89
C ALA A 99 -3.97 4.05 -3.72
N VAL A 100 -5.05 4.76 -4.09
CA VAL A 100 -4.95 5.99 -4.87
C VAL A 100 -4.30 7.12 -4.06
N GLU A 101 -4.70 7.32 -2.81
CA GLU A 101 -4.13 8.35 -1.95
C GLU A 101 -2.66 8.09 -1.66
N PHE A 102 -2.30 6.85 -1.34
CA PHE A 102 -0.91 6.51 -1.08
C PHE A 102 -0.07 6.56 -2.36
N ASN A 103 -0.60 6.20 -3.53
CA ASN A 103 0.10 6.42 -4.81
C ASN A 103 0.38 7.90 -5.05
N LYS A 104 -0.58 8.79 -4.79
CA LYS A 104 -0.31 10.22 -4.87
C LYS A 104 0.79 10.64 -3.88
N HIS A 105 0.64 10.25 -2.62
CA HIS A 105 1.53 10.66 -1.53
C HIS A 105 2.96 10.12 -1.68
N ILE A 106 3.13 8.88 -2.15
CA ILE A 106 4.46 8.31 -2.37
C ILE A 106 5.22 9.06 -3.47
N ASN A 107 4.50 9.50 -4.52
CA ASN A 107 5.07 10.22 -5.64
C ASN A 107 5.38 11.67 -5.32
N GLU A 108 4.48 12.37 -4.63
CA GLU A 108 4.58 13.80 -4.37
C GLU A 108 5.40 14.15 -3.12
N SER A 109 5.44 13.25 -2.12
CA SER A 109 6.02 13.56 -0.81
C SER A 109 7.12 12.57 -0.41
N ILE A 110 6.82 11.26 -0.40
CA ILE A 110 7.72 10.28 0.21
C ILE A 110 9.00 10.07 -0.61
N ILE A 111 8.90 9.86 -1.92
CA ILE A 111 10.09 9.67 -2.78
C ILE A 111 11.00 10.91 -2.78
N PRO A 112 10.50 12.15 -2.93
CA PRO A 112 11.32 13.35 -2.77
C PRO A 112 12.03 13.42 -1.41
N GLU A 113 11.33 13.08 -0.32
CA GLU A 113 11.90 13.05 1.02
C GLU A 113 13.01 11.98 1.16
N MET A 114 12.80 10.79 0.60
CA MET A 114 13.81 9.72 0.56
C MET A 114 15.09 10.17 -0.17
N ILE A 115 14.94 10.80 -1.34
CA ILE A 115 16.05 11.36 -2.11
C ILE A 115 16.78 12.43 -1.29
N ARG A 116 16.03 13.33 -0.64
CA ARG A 116 16.60 14.40 0.19
C ARG A 116 17.40 13.84 1.37
N ILE A 117 16.85 12.86 2.09
CA ILE A 117 17.51 12.20 3.24
C ILE A 117 18.85 11.59 2.83
N LEU A 118 18.92 10.90 1.69
CA LEU A 118 20.15 10.28 1.20
C LEU A 118 21.14 11.31 0.65
N ALA A 119 20.64 12.34 -0.04
CA ALA A 119 21.46 13.44 -0.54
C ALA A 119 22.13 14.24 0.60
N ASP A 120 21.43 14.48 1.71
CA ASP A 120 21.99 15.13 2.92
C ASP A 120 23.16 14.33 3.53
N LYS A 121 23.30 13.06 3.15
CA LYS A 121 24.39 12.16 3.54
C LYS A 121 25.42 11.91 2.45
N GLY A 122 25.33 12.63 1.33
CA GLY A 122 26.24 12.48 0.20
C GLY A 122 26.06 11.17 -0.57
N ILE A 123 24.89 10.52 -0.45
CA ILE A 123 24.58 9.29 -1.16
C ILE A 123 23.85 9.66 -2.45
N GLU A 124 24.38 9.18 -3.57
CA GLU A 124 23.71 9.32 -4.86
C GLU A 124 22.50 8.38 -4.92
N PHE A 125 21.32 8.93 -4.68
CA PHE A 125 20.03 8.24 -4.86
C PHE A 125 19.06 9.20 -5.55
N SER A 126 18.36 8.70 -6.56
CA SER A 126 17.58 9.52 -7.47
C SER A 126 16.31 8.82 -7.93
N THR A 127 15.49 9.52 -8.70
CA THR A 127 14.32 8.93 -9.35
C THR A 127 14.68 7.83 -10.35
N LYS A 128 15.93 7.77 -10.85
CA LYS A 128 16.39 6.72 -11.77
C LYS A 128 16.48 5.37 -11.06
N ASP A 129 16.89 5.36 -9.80
CA ASP A 129 17.04 4.16 -9.00
C ASP A 129 15.69 3.45 -8.77
N ILE A 130 14.61 4.24 -8.74
CA ILE A 130 13.23 3.76 -8.60
C ILE A 130 12.56 3.50 -9.96
N GLN A 131 13.17 3.91 -11.07
CA GLN A 131 12.54 3.84 -12.39
C GLN A 131 12.27 2.41 -12.83
N GLU A 132 13.13 1.46 -12.46
CA GLU A 132 12.93 0.03 -12.75
C GLU A 132 11.65 -0.49 -12.10
N SER A 133 11.44 -0.22 -10.81
CA SER A 133 10.21 -0.58 -10.10
C SER A 133 8.99 0.06 -10.77
N ARG A 134 9.08 1.35 -11.15
CA ARG A 134 7.95 1.99 -11.87
C ARG A 134 7.64 1.33 -13.20
N ARG A 135 8.65 0.87 -13.95
CA ARG A 135 8.45 0.19 -15.24
C ARG A 135 7.82 -1.18 -15.04
N GLU A 136 8.31 -1.94 -14.07
CA GLU A 136 7.77 -3.25 -13.70
C GLU A 136 6.28 -3.14 -13.34
N TRP A 137 5.92 -2.15 -12.52
CA TRP A 137 4.57 -1.99 -11.98
C TRP A 137 3.70 -0.98 -12.75
N ARG A 138 4.11 -0.58 -13.97
CA ARG A 138 3.47 0.51 -14.73
C ARG A 138 1.97 0.30 -14.95
N SER A 139 1.57 -0.92 -15.32
CA SER A 139 0.17 -1.25 -15.59
C SER A 139 -0.73 -0.98 -14.38
N VAL A 140 -0.23 -1.25 -13.18
CA VAL A 140 -0.96 -1.04 -11.93
C VAL A 140 -1.04 0.45 -11.60
N LEU A 141 0.06 1.18 -11.77
CA LEU A 141 0.09 2.63 -11.55
C LEU A 141 -0.86 3.36 -12.52
N ASP A 142 -0.88 2.97 -13.79
CA ASP A 142 -1.78 3.54 -14.79
C ASP A 142 -3.25 3.25 -14.44
N GLU A 143 -3.54 2.08 -13.87
CA GLU A 143 -4.90 1.73 -13.42
C GLU A 143 -5.34 2.57 -12.21
N LEU A 144 -4.46 2.78 -11.22
CA LEU A 144 -4.77 3.65 -10.08
C LEU A 144 -5.06 5.09 -10.52
N GLU A 145 -4.32 5.62 -11.50
CA GLU A 145 -4.61 6.95 -12.05
C GLU A 145 -5.96 7.02 -12.75
N ARG A 146 -6.37 5.96 -13.46
CA ARG A 146 -7.70 5.88 -14.09
C ARG A 146 -8.83 5.87 -13.06
N TRP A 147 -8.61 5.29 -11.89
CA TRP A 147 -9.62 5.26 -10.83
C TRP A 147 -9.65 6.51 -9.96
N ARG A 148 -8.66 7.40 -10.07
CA ARG A 148 -8.61 8.64 -9.29
C ARG A 148 -9.88 9.50 -9.42
N PRO A 149 -10.48 9.72 -10.62
CA PRO A 149 -11.74 10.44 -10.74
C PRO A 149 -12.90 9.73 -10.04
N ILE A 150 -13.00 8.39 -10.18
CA ILE A 150 -14.04 7.58 -9.52
C ILE A 150 -13.91 7.71 -8.00
N ARG A 151 -12.68 7.57 -7.48
CA ARG A 151 -12.38 7.75 -6.07
C ARG A 151 -12.80 9.14 -5.61
N ASN A 152 -12.37 10.21 -6.28
CA ASN A 152 -12.71 11.58 -5.90
C ASN A 152 -14.22 11.79 -5.79
N LYS A 153 -14.99 11.29 -6.77
CA LYS A 153 -16.44 11.41 -6.80
C LYS A 153 -17.11 10.54 -5.73
N ALA A 154 -16.66 9.30 -5.54
CA ALA A 154 -17.22 8.38 -4.57
C ALA A 154 -16.87 8.74 -3.12
N THR A 155 -15.71 9.38 -2.86
CA THR A 155 -15.26 9.75 -1.51
C THR A 155 -15.66 11.16 -1.11
N ALA A 156 -16.18 11.98 -2.03
CA ALA A 156 -16.84 13.23 -1.67
C ALA A 156 -18.00 12.89 -0.73
N HIS A 157 -17.87 13.29 0.54
CA HIS A 157 -18.86 13.00 1.57
C HIS A 157 -20.22 13.56 1.13
N PHE A 158 -21.16 12.67 0.84
CA PHE A 158 -22.53 13.00 0.44
C PHE A 158 -22.62 13.87 -0.82
N ASP A 159 -21.95 13.45 -1.91
CA ASP A 159 -22.21 14.04 -3.22
C ASP A 159 -23.73 14.06 -3.49
N SER A 160 -24.23 15.22 -3.94
CA SER A 160 -25.66 15.42 -4.18
C SER A 160 -26.19 14.53 -5.30
N ASP A 161 -25.31 14.03 -6.18
CA ASP A 161 -25.65 13.12 -7.28
C ASP A 161 -25.36 11.65 -6.90
N VAL A 162 -26.15 11.14 -5.96
CA VAL A 162 -26.08 9.74 -5.51
C VAL A 162 -26.24 8.75 -6.67
N PRO A 163 -27.19 8.92 -7.63
CA PRO A 163 -27.32 8.00 -8.76
C PRO A 163 -26.02 7.85 -9.56
N HIS A 164 -25.33 8.96 -9.85
CA HIS A 164 -24.07 8.91 -10.58
C HIS A 164 -22.93 8.26 -9.76
N VAL A 165 -22.89 8.48 -8.44
CA VAL A 165 -21.93 7.77 -7.56
C VAL A 165 -22.16 6.27 -7.59
N VAL A 166 -23.43 5.82 -7.57
CA VAL A 166 -23.79 4.40 -7.65
C VAL A 166 -23.33 3.83 -9.00
N GLU A 167 -23.64 4.49 -10.11
CA GLU A 167 -23.24 4.07 -11.46
C GLU A 167 -21.71 3.90 -11.59
N LEU A 168 -20.93 4.87 -11.09
CA LEU A 168 -19.47 4.79 -11.11
C LEU A 168 -18.94 3.62 -10.28
N LEU A 169 -19.56 3.34 -9.14
CA LEU A 169 -19.17 2.24 -8.26
C LEU A 169 -19.57 0.88 -8.85
N GLU A 170 -20.75 0.75 -9.44
CA GLU A 170 -21.19 -0.47 -10.13
C GLU A 170 -20.30 -0.82 -11.32
N GLY A 171 -19.69 0.17 -11.98
CA GLY A 171 -18.69 -0.04 -13.02
C GLY A 171 -17.34 -0.59 -12.55
N LEU A 172 -17.09 -0.68 -11.23
CA LEU A 172 -15.83 -1.20 -10.70
C LEU A 172 -15.84 -2.73 -10.64
N ASP A 173 -14.85 -3.34 -11.30
CA ASP A 173 -14.50 -4.73 -11.07
C ASP A 173 -13.79 -4.85 -9.70
N SER A 174 -14.52 -5.40 -8.72
CA SER A 174 -14.04 -5.58 -7.36
C SER A 174 -12.77 -6.44 -7.27
N GLN A 175 -12.65 -7.48 -8.12
CA GLN A 175 -11.46 -8.34 -8.12
C GLN A 175 -10.27 -7.55 -8.68
N LYS A 176 -10.47 -6.80 -9.75
CA LYS A 176 -9.41 -5.95 -10.34
C LYS A 176 -8.88 -4.92 -9.34
N VAL A 177 -9.74 -4.31 -8.53
CA VAL A 177 -9.33 -3.37 -7.48
C VAL A 177 -8.47 -4.05 -6.42
N VAL A 178 -8.90 -5.21 -5.94
CA VAL A 178 -8.14 -6.01 -4.96
C VAL A 178 -6.75 -6.37 -5.53
N ASP A 179 -6.70 -6.90 -6.75
CA ASP A 179 -5.44 -7.30 -7.41
C ASP A 179 -4.50 -6.12 -7.59
N SER A 180 -5.04 -4.98 -8.04
CA SER A 180 -4.26 -3.76 -8.24
C SER A 180 -3.74 -3.20 -6.92
N ALA A 181 -4.50 -3.27 -5.83
CA ALA A 181 -4.05 -2.83 -4.52
C ALA A 181 -2.91 -3.72 -3.97
N ILE A 182 -2.98 -5.04 -4.18
CA ILE A 182 -1.93 -5.99 -3.78
C ILE A 182 -0.65 -5.78 -4.60
N HIS A 183 -0.78 -5.62 -5.92
CA HIS A 183 0.38 -5.33 -6.76
C HIS A 183 0.97 -3.95 -6.45
N PHE A 184 0.14 -2.95 -6.16
CA PHE A 184 0.61 -1.65 -5.73
C PHE A 184 1.37 -1.73 -4.40
N TRP A 185 0.92 -2.56 -3.44
CA TRP A 185 1.71 -2.83 -2.24
C TRP A 185 3.07 -3.49 -2.54
N SER A 186 3.14 -4.35 -3.54
CA SER A 186 4.44 -4.89 -4.00
C SER A 186 5.36 -3.82 -4.58
N PHE A 187 4.81 -2.85 -5.33
CA PHE A 187 5.55 -1.68 -5.76
C PHE A 187 6.06 -0.85 -4.57
N THR A 188 5.22 -0.56 -3.56
CA THR A 188 5.64 0.23 -2.40
C THR A 188 6.77 -0.46 -1.62
N LEU A 189 6.69 -1.79 -1.46
CA LEU A 189 7.75 -2.59 -0.85
C LEU A 189 9.06 -2.51 -1.65
N SER A 190 8.99 -2.59 -2.99
CA SER A 190 10.16 -2.48 -3.87
C SER A 190 10.84 -1.10 -3.74
N VAL A 191 10.05 -0.03 -3.65
CA VAL A 191 10.56 1.34 -3.45
C VAL A 191 11.25 1.47 -2.09
N LEU A 192 10.62 0.99 -1.02
CA LEU A 192 11.18 1.02 0.33
C LEU A 192 12.49 0.20 0.41
N ALA A 193 12.52 -0.99 -0.19
CA ALA A 193 13.71 -1.84 -0.23
C ALA A 193 14.89 -1.13 -0.90
N LYS A 194 14.70 -0.53 -2.08
CA LYS A 194 15.76 0.22 -2.79
C LYS A 194 16.35 1.36 -1.95
N PHE A 195 15.54 2.00 -1.12
CA PHE A 195 15.99 3.05 -0.21
C PHE A 195 16.78 2.51 0.98
N HIS A 196 16.33 1.41 1.58
CA HIS A 196 17.10 0.71 2.60
C HIS A 196 18.44 0.22 2.06
N ASP A 197 18.46 -0.38 0.88
CA ASP A 197 19.68 -0.90 0.27
C ASP A 197 20.71 0.22 0.02
N ALA A 198 20.25 1.38 -0.46
CA ALA A 198 21.10 2.56 -0.63
C ALA A 198 21.70 3.04 0.70
N ALA A 199 20.90 3.07 1.78
CA ALA A 199 21.38 3.48 3.10
C ALA A 199 22.34 2.47 3.74
N VAL A 200 22.08 1.17 3.58
CA VAL A 200 22.95 0.10 4.08
C VAL A 200 24.29 0.10 3.35
N ALA A 201 24.29 0.25 2.02
CA ALA A 201 25.52 0.35 1.22
C ALA A 201 26.40 1.52 1.68
N ALA A 202 25.80 2.59 2.18
CA ALA A 202 26.46 3.76 2.72
C ALA A 202 26.76 3.69 4.24
N LYS A 203 26.44 2.57 4.91
CA LYS A 203 26.64 2.35 6.36
C LYS A 203 25.87 3.31 7.27
N LEU A 204 24.69 3.77 6.84
CA LEU A 204 23.83 4.64 7.64
C LEU A 204 22.87 3.89 8.57
N ALA A 205 22.75 2.56 8.43
CA ALA A 205 21.76 1.78 9.17
C ALA A 205 22.10 1.56 10.66
N ASP A 206 23.32 1.92 11.08
CA ASP A 206 23.84 1.72 12.44
C ASP A 206 23.93 3.02 13.28
N GLU A 207 23.49 4.17 12.75
CA GLU A 207 23.46 5.49 13.43
C GLU A 207 22.04 5.91 13.87
#